data_AF-A0A264W1Z1-F1
#
_entry.id   AF-A0A264W1Z1-F1
#
_cell.length_a   1.000
_cell.length_b   1.000
_cell.length_c   1.000
_cell.angle_alpha   90.00
_cell.angle_beta   90.00
_cell.angle_gamma   90.00
#
_symmetry.space_group_name_H-M   'P 1'
#
loop_
_entity.id
_entity.type
_entity.pdbx_description
1 polymer ?
#
loop_
_entity_poly.entity_id
_entity_poly.type
_entity_poly.pdbx_seq_one_letter_code
_entity_poly.pdbx_strand_id
1 'polypeptide(L)'
;MKLYMKNREKDKLTVVRMVKASLQNEAIKLKKDSLTEDEELTVLSRELKQRKDSLQEFSNANRLDLVDKVQKELDILEVYLPEQLSEE
;
A
#
# COMPACT_ATOMS: atom_id res chain seq x y z
N MET A 1 -4.12 -23.79 -9.38
CA MET A 1 -4.66 -22.48 -9.83
C MET A 1 -5.70 -21.86 -8.89
N LYS A 2 -6.78 -22.58 -8.52
CA LYS A 2 -7.87 -22.03 -7.67
C LYS A 2 -7.41 -21.45 -6.31
N LEU A 3 -6.42 -22.08 -5.66
CA LEU A 3 -5.86 -21.61 -4.39
C LEU A 3 -5.03 -20.31 -4.55
N TYR A 4 -4.25 -20.21 -5.63
CA TYR A 4 -3.45 -19.02 -5.95
C TYR A 4 -4.35 -17.81 -6.25
N MET A 5 -5.43 -18.00 -7.01
CA MET A 5 -6.41 -16.93 -7.29
C MET A 5 -7.09 -16.45 -5.99
N LYS A 6 -7.49 -17.38 -5.12
CA LYS A 6 -8.10 -17.07 -3.82
C LYS A 6 -7.14 -16.36 -2.86
N ASN A 7 -5.86 -16.70 -2.88
CA ASN A 7 -4.85 -16.04 -2.05
C ASN A 7 -4.54 -14.63 -2.58
N ARG A 8 -4.45 -14.45 -3.90
CA ARG A 8 -4.27 -13.12 -4.51
C ARG A 8 -5.42 -12.16 -4.19
N GLU A 9 -6.66 -12.66 -4.17
CA GLU A 9 -7.82 -11.87 -3.72
C GLU A 9 -7.74 -11.49 -2.24
N LYS A 10 -7.24 -12.37 -1.37
CA LYS A 10 -7.03 -12.06 0.05
C LYS A 10 -5.94 -11.02 0.26
N ASP A 11 -4.83 -11.13 -0.46
CA ASP A 11 -3.73 -10.17 -0.38
C ASP A 11 -4.22 -8.79 -0.83
N LYS A 12 -4.94 -8.72 -1.96
CA LYS A 12 -5.59 -7.49 -2.43
C LYS A 12 -6.54 -6.88 -1.41
N LEU A 13 -7.42 -7.70 -0.85
CA LEU A 13 -8.36 -7.25 0.17
C LEU A 13 -7.65 -6.73 1.42
N THR A 14 -6.54 -7.34 1.79
CA THR A 14 -5.74 -6.96 2.96
C THR A 14 -5.08 -5.61 2.73
N VAL A 15 -4.40 -5.42 1.59
CA VAL A 15 -3.76 -4.14 1.22
C VAL A 15 -4.79 -3.01 1.20
N VAL A 16 -5.92 -3.19 0.52
CA VAL A 16 -6.97 -2.18 0.43
C VAL A 16 -7.53 -1.82 1.81
N ARG A 17 -7.70 -2.80 2.72
CA ARG A 17 -8.16 -2.53 4.09
C ARG A 17 -7.13 -1.75 4.89
N MET A 18 -5.84 -2.06 4.75
CA MET A 18 -4.78 -1.32 5.44
C MET A 18 -4.72 0.13 4.96
N VAL A 19 -4.78 0.35 3.64
CA VAL A 19 -4.83 1.70 3.05
C VAL A 19 -6.05 2.48 3.57
N LYS A 20 -7.24 1.85 3.56
CA LYS A 20 -8.45 2.47 4.11
C LYS A 20 -8.29 2.85 5.58
N ALA A 21 -7.67 1.98 6.38
CA ALA A 21 -7.39 2.28 7.78
C ALA A 21 -6.42 3.47 7.92
N SER A 22 -5.38 3.55 7.10
CA SER A 22 -4.45 4.69 7.08
C SER A 22 -5.15 6.01 6.73
N LEU A 23 -6.06 6.00 5.76
CA LEU A 23 -6.89 7.17 5.41
C LEU A 23 -7.80 7.58 6.58
N GLN A 24 -8.49 6.61 7.20
CA GLN A 24 -9.35 6.87 8.36
C GLN A 24 -8.54 7.42 9.56
N ASN A 25 -7.35 6.87 9.81
CA ASN A 25 -6.47 7.33 10.87
C ASN A 25 -5.99 8.76 10.63
N GLU A 26 -5.70 9.14 9.38
CA GLU A 26 -5.32 10.51 9.06
C GLU A 26 -6.52 11.46 9.24
N ALA A 27 -7.72 11.07 8.83
CA ALA A 27 -8.93 11.87 9.07
C ALA A 27 -9.17 12.12 10.57
N ILE A 28 -9.04 11.07 11.40
CA ILE A 28 -9.13 11.17 12.87
C ILE A 28 -8.05 12.11 13.42
N LYS A 29 -6.80 11.96 12.95
CA LYS A 29 -5.66 12.79 13.38
C LYS A 29 -5.86 14.27 13.04
N LEU A 30 -6.43 14.56 11.86
CA LEU A 30 -6.78 15.91 11.43
C LEU A 30 -8.10 16.41 12.03
N LYS A 31 -8.82 15.55 12.79
CA LYS A 31 -10.13 15.82 13.37
C LYS A 31 -11.17 16.24 12.32
N LYS A 32 -11.17 15.55 11.19
CA LYS A 32 -12.11 15.74 10.08
C LYS A 32 -12.97 14.49 9.89
N ASP A 33 -14.19 14.68 9.38
CA ASP A 33 -15.09 13.56 9.03
C ASP A 33 -14.62 12.83 7.76
N SER A 34 -13.98 13.54 6.83
CA SER A 34 -13.40 13.00 5.59
C SER A 34 -12.16 13.79 5.16
N LEU A 35 -11.28 13.14 4.40
CA LEU A 35 -10.11 13.78 3.77
C LEU A 35 -10.51 14.44 2.44
N THR A 36 -9.76 15.44 2.01
CA THR A 36 -9.80 15.92 0.62
C THR A 36 -8.99 15.00 -0.28
N GLU A 37 -9.21 15.05 -1.60
CA GLU A 37 -8.44 14.25 -2.57
C GLU A 37 -6.91 14.44 -2.39
N ASP A 38 -6.45 15.68 -2.22
CA ASP A 38 -5.02 15.97 -1.98
C ASP A 38 -4.48 15.32 -0.68
N GLU A 39 -5.30 15.28 0.37
CA GLU A 39 -4.94 14.66 1.64
C GLU A 39 -4.90 13.14 1.52
N GLU A 40 -5.85 12.55 0.79
CA GLU A 40 -5.85 11.11 0.48
C GLU A 40 -4.62 10.73 -0.34
N LEU A 41 -4.30 11.50 -1.38
CA LEU A 41 -3.09 11.29 -2.19
C LEU A 41 -1.82 11.39 -1.34
N THR A 42 -1.74 12.36 -0.44
CA THR A 42 -0.61 12.49 0.50
C THR A 42 -0.43 11.24 1.37
N VAL A 43 -1.53 10.67 1.88
CA VAL A 43 -1.50 9.42 2.67
C VAL A 43 -1.06 8.25 1.80
N LEU A 44 -1.59 8.14 0.58
CA LEU A 44 -1.26 7.06 -0.34
C LEU A 44 0.21 7.11 -0.78
N SER A 45 0.75 8.29 -1.08
CA SER A 45 2.19 8.47 -1.39
C SER A 45 3.07 8.05 -0.22
N ARG A 46 2.67 8.38 1.02
CA ARG A 46 3.38 7.95 2.23
C ARG A 46 3.38 6.43 2.38
N GLU A 47 2.23 5.80 2.16
CA GLU A 47 2.08 4.34 2.20
C GLU A 47 2.90 3.62 1.12
N LEU A 48 2.99 4.20 -0.09
CA LEU A 48 3.84 3.71 -1.17
C LEU A 48 5.31 3.78 -0.78
N LYS A 49 5.76 4.96 -0.32
CA LYS A 49 7.15 5.19 0.09
C LYS A 49 7.58 4.21 1.20
N GLN A 50 6.76 4.04 2.24
CA GLN A 50 7.06 3.11 3.33
C GLN A 50 7.25 1.67 2.85
N ARG A 51 6.47 1.24 1.85
CA ARG A 51 6.62 -0.09 1.24
C ARG A 51 7.88 -0.18 0.39
N LYS A 52 8.21 0.84 -0.40
CA LYS A 52 9.48 0.90 -1.17
C LYS A 52 10.70 0.86 -0.24
N ASP A 53 10.66 1.62 0.87
CA ASP A 53 11.71 1.60 1.89
C ASP A 53 11.84 0.20 2.52
N SER A 54 10.71 -0.42 2.90
CA SER A 54 10.69 -1.79 3.45
C SER A 54 11.21 -2.83 2.46
N LEU A 55 10.87 -2.69 1.17
CA LEU A 55 11.36 -3.57 0.10
C LEU A 55 12.90 -3.52 0.04
N GLN A 56 13.46 -2.31 0.07
CA GLN A 56 14.91 -2.10 0.03
C GLN A 56 15.57 -2.68 1.29
N GLU A 57 15.00 -2.45 2.48
CA GLU A 57 15.51 -3.01 3.74
C GLU A 57 15.50 -4.54 3.74
N PHE A 58 14.42 -5.16 3.29
CA PHE A 58 14.32 -6.62 3.21
C PHE A 58 15.26 -7.21 2.17
N SER A 59 15.44 -6.53 1.03
CA SER A 59 16.41 -6.91 0.01
C SER A 59 17.83 -6.86 0.57
N ASN A 60 18.19 -5.76 1.26
CA ASN A 60 19.50 -5.61 1.89
C ASN A 60 19.76 -6.68 2.97
N ALA A 61 18.71 -7.11 3.68
CA ALA A 61 18.78 -8.16 4.69
C ALA A 61 18.70 -9.59 4.13
N ASN A 62 18.70 -9.78 2.80
CA ASN A 62 18.51 -11.08 2.12
C ASN A 62 17.22 -11.82 2.53
N ARG A 63 16.17 -11.08 2.94
CA ARG A 63 14.86 -11.63 3.31
C ARG A 63 13.93 -11.66 2.10
N LEU A 64 14.29 -12.48 1.11
CA LEU A 64 13.57 -12.59 -0.16
C LEU A 64 12.09 -12.99 -0.01
N ASP A 65 11.76 -13.73 1.06
CA ASP A 65 10.38 -14.08 1.42
C ASP A 65 9.52 -12.85 1.71
N LEU A 66 10.12 -11.81 2.31
CA LEU A 66 9.44 -10.54 2.58
C LEU A 66 9.48 -9.60 1.37
N VAL A 67 10.55 -9.64 0.57
CA VAL A 67 10.64 -8.89 -0.69
C VAL A 67 9.48 -9.26 -1.62
N ASP A 68 9.28 -10.55 -1.87
CA ASP A 68 8.18 -11.04 -2.72
C ASP A 68 6.79 -10.65 -2.20
N LYS A 69 6.65 -10.55 -0.87
CA LYS A 69 5.40 -10.13 -0.24
C LYS A 69 5.17 -8.64 -0.46
N VAL A 70 6.15 -7.81 -0.12
CA VAL A 70 6.04 -6.34 -0.24
C VAL A 70 5.88 -5.92 -1.70
N GLN A 71 6.57 -6.58 -2.64
CA GLN A 71 6.41 -6.32 -4.07
C GLN A 71 4.95 -6.53 -4.52
N LYS A 72 4.31 -7.62 -4.10
CA LYS A 72 2.89 -7.84 -4.41
C LYS A 72 1.98 -6.78 -3.82
N GLU A 73 2.30 -6.29 -2.61
CA GLU A 73 1.53 -5.22 -1.99
C GLU A 73 1.69 -3.90 -2.76
N LEU A 74 2.90 -3.59 -3.25
CA LEU A 74 3.18 -2.44 -4.12
C LEU A 74 2.40 -2.52 -5.43
N ASP A 75 2.48 -3.65 -6.14
CA ASP A 75 1.76 -3.87 -7.40
C ASP A 75 0.24 -3.66 -7.23
N ILE A 76 -0.30 -4.04 -6.05
CA ILE A 76 -1.71 -3.85 -5.74
C ILE A 76 -2.01 -2.37 -5.46
N LEU A 77 -1.15 -1.71 -4.69
CA LEU A 77 -1.33 -0.31 -4.30
C LEU A 77 -1.24 0.64 -5.52
N GLU A 78 -0.32 0.37 -6.44
CA GLU A 78 -0.11 1.16 -7.67
C GLU A 78 -1.35 1.19 -8.56
N VAL A 79 -2.17 0.13 -8.58
CA VAL A 79 -3.45 0.11 -9.33
C VAL A 79 -4.46 1.14 -8.79
N TYR A 80 -4.31 1.58 -7.55
CA TYR A 80 -5.20 2.54 -6.90
C TYR A 80 -4.61 3.95 -6.81
N LEU A 81 -3.38 4.14 -7.29
CA LEU A 81 -2.72 5.43 -7.38
C LEU A 81 -2.95 6.03 -8.78
N PRO A 82 -3.09 7.36 -8.90
CA PRO A 82 -2.99 8.00 -10.20
C PRO A 82 -1.59 7.79 -10.80
N GLU A 83 -1.50 7.70 -12.13
CA GLU A 83 -0.25 7.42 -12.87
C GLU A 83 0.92 8.34 -12.47
N GLN A 84 0.64 9.57 -12.02
CA GLN A 84 1.65 10.52 -11.56
C GLN A 84 2.37 10.10 -10.27
N LEU A 85 1.76 9.24 -9.44
CA LEU A 85 2.33 8.75 -8.18
C LEU A 85 2.97 7.37 -8.32
N SER A 86 2.74 6.66 -9.42
CA SER A 86 3.36 5.36 -9.69
C SER A 86 4.82 5.46 -10.16
N GLU A 87 5.25 6.61 -10.70
CA GLU A 87 6.59 6.82 -11.29
C GLU A 87 7.62 7.53 -10.38
N GLU A 88 7.42 7.58 -9.06
CA GLU A 88 8.46 8.08 -8.12
C GLU A 88 9.54 7.04 -7.76
#